data_AF-A0AA35WM62-F1
#
_entry.id   AF-A0AA35WM62-F1
#
_cell.length_a   1.000
_cell.length_b   1.000
_cell.length_c   1.000
_cell.angle_alpha   90.00
_cell.angle_beta   90.00
_cell.angle_gamma   90.00
#
_symmetry.space_group_name_H-M   'P 1'
#
loop_
_entity.id
_entity.type
_entity.pdbx_description
1 polymer ?
#
loop_
_entity_poly.entity_id
_entity_poly.type
_entity_poly.pdbx_seq_one_letter_code
_entity_poly.pdbx_strand_id
1 'polypeptide(L)'
;MLVLASNQPDQFDWAVNDRLDDLVRFSKPGQPERLRMLKLYFSLYILDPPRVAWWKRPRHIPLPPDVDWEEKLTEISRRIEGFSGREISKLVIAWQVCE
;
A
#
# COMPACT_ATOMS: atom_id res chain seq x y z
N MET A 1 -25.41 9.43 -1.86
CA MET A 1 -24.61 8.19 -1.94
C MET A 1 -23.83 8.05 -0.64
N LEU A 2 -24.10 7.00 0.13
CA LEU A 2 -23.40 6.69 1.37
C LEU A 2 -22.54 5.44 1.12
N VAL A 3 -21.27 5.47 1.52
CA VAL A 3 -20.37 4.30 1.42
C VAL A 3 -19.98 3.88 2.83
N LEU A 4 -20.27 2.63 3.18
CA LEU A 4 -19.92 2.04 4.46
C LEU A 4 -18.81 0.99 4.26
N ALA A 5 -17.85 0.96 5.19
CA ALA A 5 -16.80 -0.04 5.22
C ALA A 5 -16.76 -0.69 6.61
N SER A 6 -16.83 -2.02 6.66
CA SER A 6 -16.74 -2.79 7.91
C SER A 6 -15.92 -4.05 7.67
N ASN A 7 -15.13 -4.44 8.67
CA ASN A 7 -14.46 -5.74 8.69
C ASN A 7 -15.41 -6.88 9.08
N GLN A 8 -16.59 -6.55 9.61
CA GLN A 8 -17.61 -7.48 10.08
C GLN A 8 -18.99 -7.01 9.56
N PRO A 9 -19.27 -7.19 8.26
CA PRO A 9 -20.55 -6.78 7.68
C PRO A 9 -21.74 -7.54 8.28
N ASP A 10 -21.52 -8.78 8.73
CA ASP A 10 -22.57 -9.64 9.29
C ASP A 10 -23.08 -9.16 10.67
N GLN A 11 -22.42 -8.16 11.27
CA GLN A 11 -22.87 -7.51 12.51
C GLN A 11 -23.80 -6.31 12.29
N PHE A 12 -24.10 -5.95 11.03
CA PHE A 12 -25.08 -4.92 10.77
C PHE A 12 -26.47 -5.36 11.22
N ASP A 13 -27.23 -4.41 11.77
CA ASP A 13 -28.62 -4.66 12.13
C ASP A 13 -29.47 -4.87 10.87
N TRP A 14 -30.67 -5.41 11.09
CA TRP A 14 -31.59 -5.71 9.99
C TRP A 14 -31.99 -4.44 9.21
N ALA A 15 -32.07 -3.28 9.88
CA ALA A 15 -32.53 -2.03 9.28
C ALA A 15 -31.49 -1.42 8.33
N VAL A 16 -30.20 -1.56 8.66
CA VAL A 16 -29.10 -1.20 7.76
C VAL A 16 -29.03 -2.17 6.60
N ASN A 17 -29.12 -3.48 6.84
CA ASN A 17 -29.08 -4.48 5.78
C ASN A 17 -30.21 -4.32 4.75
N ASP A 18 -31.42 -3.93 5.19
CA ASP A 18 -32.57 -3.65 4.31
C ASP A 18 -32.34 -2.43 3.38
N ARG A 19 -31.38 -1.57 3.70
CA ARG A 19 -31.06 -0.34 2.94
C ARG A 19 -29.75 -0.41 2.16
N LEU A 20 -29.11 -1.58 2.09
CA LEU A 20 -27.89 -1.79 1.32
C LEU A 20 -28.24 -2.30 -0.09
N ASP A 21 -27.98 -1.48 -1.10
CA ASP A 21 -28.19 -1.86 -2.50
C ASP A 21 -27.08 -2.81 -3.00
N ASP A 22 -25.81 -2.46 -2.74
CA ASP A 22 -24.63 -3.18 -3.22
C ASP A 22 -23.66 -3.52 -2.07
N LEU A 23 -23.19 -4.76 -2.03
CA LEU A 23 -22.17 -5.21 -1.08
C LEU A 23 -20.93 -5.70 -1.84
N VAL A 24 -19.81 -4.99 -1.66
CA VAL A 24 -18.51 -5.35 -2.26
C VAL A 24 -17.57 -5.85 -1.18
N ARG A 25 -17.07 -7.09 -1.36
CA ARG A 25 -16.09 -7.69 -0.45
C ARG A 25 -14.67 -7.42 -0.97
N PHE A 26 -13.80 -6.96 -0.08
CA PHE A 26 -12.39 -6.74 -0.39
C PHE A 26 -11.55 -7.83 0.30
N SER A 27 -10.93 -8.69 -0.49
CA SER A 27 -9.90 -9.61 0.00
C SER A 27 -8.55 -8.87 0.14
N LYS A 28 -7.58 -9.53 0.78
CA LYS A 28 -6.20 -9.07 0.76
C LYS A 28 -5.66 -9.06 -0.67
N PRO A 29 -4.73 -8.13 -1.01
CA PRO A 29 -4.21 -8.02 -2.36
C PRO A 29 -3.49 -9.31 -2.78
N GLY A 30 -3.73 -9.75 -4.01
CA GLY A 30 -2.97 -10.82 -4.67
C GLY A 30 -1.56 -10.36 -5.01
N GLN A 31 -0.72 -11.28 -5.50
CA GLN A 31 0.66 -10.95 -5.88
C GLN A 31 0.77 -9.79 -6.89
N PRO A 32 -0.03 -9.71 -7.97
CA PRO A 32 0.10 -8.61 -8.94
C PRO A 32 -0.32 -7.26 -8.33
N GLU A 33 -1.35 -7.25 -7.47
CA GLU A 33 -1.76 -6.04 -6.75
C GLU A 33 -0.66 -5.62 -5.77
N ARG A 34 -0.05 -6.56 -5.03
CA ARG A 34 1.06 -6.26 -4.12
C ARG A 34 2.26 -5.66 -4.86
N LEU A 35 2.61 -6.18 -6.03
CA LEU A 35 3.65 -5.61 -6.87
C LEU A 35 3.30 -4.18 -7.32
N ARG A 36 2.06 -3.95 -7.75
CA ARG A 36 1.58 -2.61 -8.13
C ARG A 36 1.65 -1.63 -6.95
N MET A 37 1.26 -2.07 -5.76
CA MET A 37 1.34 -1.26 -4.54
C MET A 37 2.79 -0.97 -4.14
N LEU A 38 3.69 -1.96 -4.22
CA LEU A 38 5.11 -1.77 -3.97
C LEU A 38 5.72 -0.73 -4.90
N LYS A 39 5.45 -0.81 -6.22
CA LYS A 39 5.93 0.20 -7.19
C LYS A 39 5.40 1.59 -6.89
N LEU A 40 4.11 1.69 -6.54
CA LEU A 40 3.49 2.96 -6.15
C LEU A 40 4.18 3.57 -4.94
N TYR A 41 4.33 2.82 -3.85
CA TYR A 41 4.94 3.33 -2.63
C TYR A 41 6.45 3.55 -2.77
N PHE A 42 7.14 2.72 -3.54
CA PHE A 42 8.54 2.92 -3.86
C PHE A 42 8.75 4.24 -4.61
N SER A 43 7.90 4.53 -5.60
CA SER A 43 7.91 5.83 -6.27
C SER A 43 7.62 6.98 -5.30
N LEU A 44 6.56 6.88 -4.50
CA LEU A 44 6.12 7.95 -3.58
C LEU A 44 7.09 8.23 -2.43
N TYR A 45 7.85 7.25 -1.97
CA TYR A 45 8.67 7.41 -0.77
C TYR A 45 10.17 7.33 -1.07
N ILE A 46 10.60 6.60 -2.08
CA ILE A 46 12.04 6.42 -2.34
C ILE A 46 12.50 7.32 -3.48
N LEU A 47 11.77 7.32 -4.61
CA LEU A 47 12.15 8.09 -5.80
C LEU A 47 11.80 9.57 -5.69
N ASP A 48 10.55 9.89 -5.33
CA ASP A 48 10.06 11.26 -5.22
C ASP A 48 9.34 11.49 -3.86
N PRO A 49 10.09 11.50 -2.75
CA PRO A 49 9.51 11.68 -1.44
C PRO A 49 8.84 13.06 -1.31
N PRO A 50 7.60 13.13 -0.77
CA PRO A 50 6.90 14.40 -0.60
C PRO A 50 7.69 15.33 0.31
N ARG A 51 7.65 16.63 0.00
CA ARG A 51 8.27 17.66 0.83
C ARG A 51 7.59 17.70 2.20
N VAL A 52 8.35 17.42 3.26
CA VAL A 52 7.88 17.54 4.65
C VAL A 52 7.62 18.99 5.08
N ALA A 53 8.25 19.97 4.42
CA ALA A 53 7.98 21.39 4.59
C ALA A 53 8.48 22.15 3.34
N TRP A 54 7.89 23.31 3.02
CA TRP A 54 8.29 24.09 1.85
C TRP A 54 9.77 24.50 1.86
N TRP A 55 10.36 24.66 3.05
CA TRP A 55 11.77 25.01 3.26
C TRP A 55 12.72 23.80 3.36
N LYS A 56 12.22 22.57 3.49
CA LYS A 56 13.07 21.37 3.59
C LYS A 56 13.22 20.72 2.22
N ARG A 57 14.47 20.47 1.81
CA ARG A 57 14.74 19.68 0.61
C ARG A 57 14.35 18.21 0.85
N PRO A 58 13.73 17.53 -0.14
CA PRO A 58 13.48 16.09 -0.04
C PRO A 58 14.81 15.35 0.13
N ARG A 59 14.85 14.38 1.05
CA ARG A 59 16.00 13.48 1.23
C ARG A 59 15.92 12.43 0.10
N HIS A 60 16.72 12.59 -0.95
CA HIS A 60 16.83 11.58 -1.99
C HIS A 60 17.78 10.48 -1.54
N ILE A 61 17.32 9.24 -1.57
CA ILE A 61 18.16 8.08 -1.24
C ILE A 61 18.81 7.63 -2.56
N PRO A 62 20.15 7.67 -2.69
CA PRO A 62 20.81 7.17 -3.88
C PRO A 62 20.56 5.67 -4.01
N LEU A 63 19.97 5.26 -5.13
CA LEU A 63 19.76 3.85 -5.42
C LEU A 63 21.00 3.27 -6.09
N PRO A 64 21.47 2.09 -5.64
CA PRO A 64 22.48 1.31 -6.36
C PRO A 64 22.10 1.11 -7.84
N PRO A 65 22.96 1.52 -8.79
CA PRO A 65 22.67 1.45 -10.23
C PRO A 65 22.76 0.03 -10.81
N ASP A 66 23.41 -0.88 -10.09
CA ASP A 66 23.61 -2.30 -10.42
C ASP A 66 22.44 -3.19 -10.01
N VAL A 67 21.43 -2.64 -9.34
CA VAL A 67 20.25 -3.38 -8.89
C VAL A 67 19.12 -3.27 -9.90
N ASP A 68 18.64 -4.43 -10.38
CA ASP A 68 17.36 -4.51 -11.08
C ASP A 68 16.21 -4.39 -10.07
N TRP A 69 15.69 -3.17 -9.93
CA TRP A 69 14.59 -2.86 -9.04
C TRP A 69 13.26 -3.49 -9.47
N GLU A 70 13.07 -3.75 -10.76
CA GLU A 70 11.86 -4.41 -11.26
C GLU A 70 11.84 -5.88 -10.81
N GLU A 71 12.95 -6.59 -10.99
CA GLU A 71 13.13 -7.94 -10.47
C GLU A 71 13.04 -7.98 -8.95
N LYS A 72 13.69 -7.02 -8.26
CA LYS A 72 13.71 -6.98 -6.79
C LYS A 72 12.33 -6.75 -6.18
N LEU A 73 11.55 -5.79 -6.70
CA LEU A 73 10.19 -5.54 -6.23
C LEU A 73 9.27 -6.73 -6.54
N THR A 74 9.50 -7.40 -7.68
CA THR A 74 8.79 -8.64 -8.03
C THR A 74 9.10 -9.76 -7.04
N GLU A 75 10.36 -9.95 -6.66
CA GLU A 75 10.75 -10.90 -5.61
C GLU A 75 10.07 -10.57 -4.27
N ILE A 76 10.13 -9.30 -3.84
CA ILE A 76 9.53 -8.87 -2.57
C ILE A 76 8.02 -9.11 -2.57
N SER A 77 7.32 -8.83 -3.67
CA SER A 77 5.87 -9.04 -3.79
C SER A 77 5.42 -10.49 -3.56
N ARG A 78 6.29 -11.46 -3.88
CA ARG A 78 6.07 -12.90 -3.62
C ARG A 78 6.31 -13.23 -2.14
N ARG A 79 7.31 -12.61 -1.51
CA ARG A 79 7.65 -12.84 -0.09
C ARG A 79 6.64 -12.26 0.90
N ILE A 80 5.98 -11.15 0.55
CA ILE A 80 5.02 -10.45 1.42
C ILE A 80 3.57 -10.93 1.24
N GLU A 81 3.38 -12.23 1.01
CA GLU A 81 2.05 -12.80 0.89
C GLU A 81 1.20 -12.57 2.15
N GLY A 82 -0.07 -12.19 1.94
CA GLY A 82 -0.99 -11.91 3.03
C GLY A 82 -0.81 -10.53 3.68
N PHE A 83 0.07 -9.67 3.16
CA PHE A 83 0.16 -8.29 3.64
C PHE A 83 -1.03 -7.47 3.13
N SER A 84 -1.56 -6.62 4.01
CA SER A 84 -2.52 -5.57 3.67
C SER A 84 -1.81 -4.38 3.03
N GLY A 85 -2.57 -3.54 2.31
CA GLY A 85 -2.02 -2.33 1.71
C GLY A 85 -1.32 -1.40 2.71
N ARG A 86 -1.83 -1.34 3.95
CA ARG A 86 -1.22 -0.56 5.04
C ARG A 86 0.14 -1.12 5.44
N GLU A 87 0.29 -2.44 5.52
CA GLU A 87 1.55 -3.08 5.87
C GLU A 87 2.60 -2.87 4.77
N ILE A 88 2.21 -2.96 3.50
CA ILE A 88 3.10 -2.69 2.36
C ILE A 88 3.59 -1.24 2.38
N SER A 89 2.68 -0.28 2.61
CA SER A 89 3.05 1.14 2.76
C SER A 89 4.08 1.36 3.87
N LYS A 90 3.83 0.78 5.05
CA LYS A 90 4.76 0.87 6.19
C LYS A 90 6.12 0.23 5.91
N LEU A 91 6.14 -0.91 5.21
CA LEU A 91 7.37 -1.59 4.84
C LEU A 91 8.27 -0.68 4.00
N VAL A 92 7.72 -0.02 2.99
CA VAL A 92 8.50 0.86 2.11
C VAL A 92 8.97 2.12 2.85
N ILE A 93 8.14 2.70 3.71
CA ILE A 93 8.55 3.84 4.56
C ILE A 93 9.73 3.44 5.45
N ALA A 94 9.74 2.23 6.00
CA ALA A 94 10.84 1.76 6.85
C ALA A 94 12.19 1.71 6.09
N TRP A 95 12.20 1.49 4.77
CA TRP A 95 13.43 1.54 3.97
C TRP A 95 14.08 2.92 3.94
N GLN A 96 13.33 4.00 4.21
CA GLN A 96 13.93 5.33 4.31
C GLN A 96 14.77 5.54 5.58
N VAL A 97 14.52 4.73 6.62
CA VAL A 97 15.06 4.94 7.98
C VAL A 97 16.24 4.02 8.29
N CYS A 98 16.42 2.92 7.55
CA CYS A 98 17.60 2.07 7.67
C CYS A 98 18.83 2.81 7.10
N GLU A 99 19.49 3.59 7.95
CA GLU A 99 20.90 4.04 7.82
C GLU A 99 21.87 2.93 8.24
#